data_AF-A0A7S3IL69-F1
#
_entry.id   AF-A0A7S3IL69-F1
#
_cell.length_a   1.000
_cell.length_b   1.000
_cell.length_c   1.000
_cell.angle_alpha   90.00
_cell.angle_beta   90.00
_cell.angle_gamma   90.00
#
_symmetry.space_group_name_H-M   'P 1'
#
loop_
_entity.id
_entity.type
_entity.pdbx_description
1 polymer ?
#
loop_
_entity_poly.entity_id
_entity_poly.type
_entity_poly.pdbx_seq_one_letter_code
_entity_poly.pdbx_strand_id
1 'polypeptide(L)'
;MIIDELLKSSGANSGTPLDRTEDGTQSKKTGEASKASTTCSKFVQIYKHTFSLFQNEFTVLQIVDVSDQIIVSRSKGEKKLLSLINATVSHEMRTPINSINSQNVQLKYLIGRLEEVLVPGAIEKADPALFKEKLKRIMSELKHCWEVMSRSTKFLIFVVNDMLDLSQLNQ
;
A
#
# COMPACT_ATOMS: atom_id res chain seq x y z
N MET A 1 3.76 37.23 19.68
CA MET A 1 2.28 37.19 19.71
C MET A 1 1.67 36.53 18.47
N ILE A 2 2.34 35.55 17.83
CA ILE A 2 1.80 34.70 16.74
C ILE A 2 2.42 33.28 16.85
N ILE A 3 2.59 32.75 18.08
CA ILE A 3 3.11 31.37 18.29
C ILE A 3 2.26 30.57 19.30
N ASP A 4 1.28 31.18 19.98
CA ASP A 4 0.45 30.48 20.98
C ASP A 4 -0.81 29.79 20.42
N GLU A 5 -1.03 29.80 19.10
CA GLU A 5 -2.30 29.37 18.50
C GLU A 5 -2.21 28.11 17.61
N LEU A 6 -1.06 27.43 17.56
CA LEU A 6 -0.88 26.20 16.77
C LEU A 6 -0.60 24.93 17.58
N LEU A 7 -0.67 25.00 18.92
CA LEU A 7 -0.47 23.86 19.82
C LEU A 7 -1.72 23.43 20.62
N LYS A 8 -2.91 23.94 20.30
CA LYS A 8 -4.16 23.64 21.03
C LYS A 8 -5.10 22.59 20.40
N SER A 9 -4.70 21.89 19.34
CA SER A 9 -5.59 20.90 18.69
C SER A 9 -5.15 19.43 18.78
N SER A 10 -4.17 19.08 19.62
CA SER A 10 -3.79 17.68 19.83
C SER A 10 -3.73 17.34 21.33
N GLY A 11 -4.74 16.61 21.80
CA GLY A 11 -4.69 15.87 23.05
C GLY A 11 -5.88 16.07 23.99
N ALA A 12 -6.72 15.04 24.07
CA ALA A 12 -7.40 14.50 25.26
C ALA A 12 -8.91 14.32 25.07
N ASN A 13 -9.34 13.06 24.92
CA ASN A 13 -10.45 12.55 25.73
C ASN A 13 -10.38 11.03 25.85
N SER A 14 -10.30 10.58 27.10
CA SER A 14 -10.16 9.22 27.59
C SER A 14 -11.22 8.96 28.67
N GLY A 15 -11.88 7.79 28.61
CA GLY A 15 -12.66 7.16 29.69
C GLY A 15 -14.19 7.23 29.49
N THR A 16 -14.88 6.22 28.92
CA THR A 16 -15.41 4.94 29.51
C THR A 16 -16.57 5.11 30.52
N PRO A 17 -17.37 4.07 30.83
CA PRO A 17 -17.95 2.97 30.02
C PRO A 17 -19.48 2.83 30.26
N LEU A 18 -20.24 2.14 29.40
CA LEU A 18 -21.52 1.55 29.81
C LEU A 18 -21.86 0.32 28.96
N ASP A 19 -21.83 -0.80 29.65
CA ASP A 19 -22.38 -2.11 29.33
C ASP A 19 -23.91 -2.04 29.27
N ARG A 20 -24.52 -2.65 28.25
CA ARG A 20 -25.80 -3.37 28.36
C ARG A 20 -26.10 -4.14 27.08
N THR A 21 -26.45 -5.39 27.32
CA THR A 21 -26.91 -6.45 26.45
C THR A 21 -28.27 -6.18 25.80
N GLU A 22 -28.52 -7.00 24.78
CA GLU A 22 -29.81 -7.58 24.33
C GLU A 22 -30.60 -6.93 23.17
N ASP A 23 -30.71 -7.80 22.15
CA ASP A 23 -31.89 -8.21 21.39
C ASP A 23 -32.35 -7.48 20.12
N GLY A 24 -32.65 -8.32 19.14
CA GLY A 24 -32.85 -7.93 17.75
C GLY A 24 -34.25 -7.42 17.41
N THR A 25 -34.38 -6.92 16.18
CA THR A 25 -35.58 -7.05 15.36
C THR A 25 -35.19 -6.79 13.90
N GLN A 26 -35.56 -7.73 13.04
CA GLN A 26 -35.46 -7.67 11.59
C GLN A 26 -36.22 -6.47 11.04
N SER A 27 -35.70 -5.83 9.98
CA SER A 27 -36.58 -5.20 8.99
C SER A 27 -36.06 -5.34 7.57
N LYS A 28 -36.76 -6.22 6.86
CA LYS A 28 -36.92 -6.38 5.41
C LYS A 28 -37.05 -5.02 4.68
N LYS A 29 -36.39 -4.90 3.53
CA LYS A 29 -36.89 -4.28 2.27
C LYS A 29 -35.86 -4.57 1.17
N THR A 30 -36.02 -5.64 0.38
CA THR A 30 -36.65 -5.66 -0.96
C THR A 30 -36.15 -4.57 -1.91
N GLY A 31 -35.34 -5.00 -2.89
CA GLY A 31 -34.98 -4.28 -4.12
C GLY A 31 -34.48 -5.32 -5.13
N GLU A 32 -35.39 -5.73 -6.03
CA GLU A 32 -35.22 -6.73 -7.08
C GLU A 32 -34.10 -6.35 -8.06
N ALA A 33 -33.15 -7.26 -8.28
CA ALA A 33 -33.06 -8.13 -9.46
C ALA A 33 -32.75 -7.42 -10.79
N SER A 34 -31.46 -7.22 -11.05
CA SER A 34 -30.90 -7.38 -12.39
C SER A 34 -30.31 -8.80 -12.47
N LYS A 35 -31.15 -9.78 -12.81
CA LYS A 35 -30.70 -11.15 -13.11
C LYS A 35 -30.11 -11.16 -14.53
N ALA A 36 -28.85 -10.75 -14.66
CA ALA A 36 -28.00 -11.40 -15.63
C ALA A 36 -27.92 -12.88 -15.20
N SER A 37 -28.46 -13.78 -16.00
CA SER A 37 -28.36 -15.22 -15.80
C SER A 37 -26.89 -15.63 -15.93
N THR A 38 -26.11 -15.45 -14.87
CA THR A 38 -24.77 -16.00 -14.76
C THR A 38 -24.92 -17.52 -14.78
N THR A 39 -24.43 -18.15 -15.83
CA THR A 39 -24.34 -19.60 -15.93
C THR A 39 -23.50 -20.09 -14.75
N CYS A 40 -24.13 -20.75 -13.79
CA CYS A 40 -23.43 -21.36 -12.66
C CYS A 40 -22.70 -22.59 -13.17
N SER A 41 -21.39 -22.47 -13.41
CA SER A 41 -20.54 -23.59 -13.76
C SER A 41 -20.58 -24.62 -12.64
N LYS A 42 -21.13 -25.80 -12.93
CA LYS A 42 -21.11 -26.93 -12.00
C LYS A 42 -19.81 -27.69 -12.14
N PHE A 43 -19.18 -27.99 -11.01
CA PHE A 43 -17.97 -28.78 -10.97
C PHE A 43 -18.23 -30.06 -10.19
N VAL A 44 -17.85 -31.19 -10.80
CA VAL A 44 -17.96 -32.50 -10.18
C VAL A 44 -16.60 -33.15 -10.14
N GLN A 45 -16.33 -33.84 -9.04
CA GLN A 45 -15.18 -34.72 -8.90
C GLN A 45 -15.66 -36.16 -9.05
N ILE A 46 -15.05 -36.87 -9.98
CA ILE A 46 -15.41 -38.26 -10.29
C ILE A 46 -14.33 -39.17 -9.73
N TYR A 47 -14.72 -40.09 -8.84
CA TYR A 47 -13.87 -41.14 -8.31
C TYR A 47 -14.31 -42.48 -8.90
N LYS A 48 -13.33 -43.30 -9.26
CA LYS A 48 -13.53 -44.69 -9.70
C LYS A 48 -12.90 -45.60 -8.67
N HIS A 49 -13.70 -46.47 -8.09
CA HIS A 49 -13.26 -47.51 -7.16
C HIS A 49 -13.51 -48.87 -7.79
N THR A 50 -12.46 -49.66 -7.97
CA THR A 50 -12.57 -51.05 -8.45
C THR A 50 -12.30 -51.97 -7.28
N PHE A 51 -13.12 -53.01 -7.15
CA PHE A 51 -13.05 -53.99 -6.09
C PHE A 51 -13.14 -55.40 -6.70
N SER A 52 -12.51 -56.37 -6.05
CA SER A 52 -12.54 -57.77 -6.48
C SER A 52 -12.98 -58.65 -5.30
N LEU A 53 -14.08 -59.39 -5.45
CA LEU A 53 -14.55 -60.38 -4.46
C LEU A 53 -14.94 -61.67 -5.18
N PHE A 54 -14.44 -62.81 -4.68
CA PHE A 54 -14.84 -64.16 -5.11
C PHE A 54 -14.93 -64.33 -6.65
N GLN A 55 -13.84 -64.01 -7.36
CA GLN A 55 -13.69 -64.06 -8.82
C GLN A 55 -14.53 -63.03 -9.64
N ASN A 56 -15.27 -62.13 -9.00
CA ASN A 56 -15.96 -61.03 -9.67
C ASN A 56 -15.24 -59.69 -9.45
N GLU A 57 -15.15 -58.88 -10.50
CA GLU A 57 -14.72 -57.48 -10.42
C GLU A 57 -15.92 -56.55 -10.50
N PHE A 58 -16.02 -55.62 -9.55
CA PHE A 58 -17.05 -54.59 -9.54
C PHE A 58 -16.38 -53.22 -9.49
N THR A 59 -16.89 -52.30 -10.33
CA THR A 59 -16.44 -50.91 -10.39
C THR A 59 -17.56 -50.02 -9.90
N VAL A 60 -17.28 -49.21 -8.90
CA VAL A 60 -18.16 -48.16 -8.37
C VAL A 60 -17.64 -46.81 -8.85
N LEU A 61 -18.52 -46.05 -9.49
CA LEU A 61 -18.27 -44.64 -9.81
C LEU A 61 -18.96 -43.78 -8.75
N GLN A 62 -18.19 -42.93 -8.09
CA GLN A 62 -18.69 -41.92 -7.16
C GLN A 62 -18.54 -40.54 -7.81
N ILE A 63 -19.64 -39.80 -7.89
CA ILE A 63 -19.66 -38.44 -8.42
C ILE A 63 -20.00 -37.51 -7.25
N VAL A 64 -19.09 -36.59 -6.94
CA VAL A 64 -19.25 -35.62 -5.85
C VAL A 64 -19.33 -34.23 -6.43
N ASP A 65 -20.36 -33.47 -6.04
CA ASP A 65 -20.42 -32.03 -6.37
C ASP A 65 -19.40 -31.28 -5.50
N VAL A 66 -18.48 -30.58 -6.16
CA VAL A 66 -17.42 -29.78 -5.52
C VAL A 66 -17.51 -28.31 -5.89
N SER A 67 -18.63 -27.88 -6.48
CA SER A 67 -18.84 -26.52 -6.98
C SER A 67 -18.59 -25.48 -5.88
N ASP A 68 -19.22 -25.65 -4.71
CA ASP A 68 -19.06 -24.72 -3.58
C ASP A 68 -17.61 -24.66 -3.07
N GLN A 69 -16.93 -25.81 -3.03
CA GLN A 69 -15.54 -25.88 -2.59
C GLN A 69 -14.62 -25.13 -3.55
N ILE A 70 -14.85 -25.25 -4.86
CA ILE A 70 -14.08 -24.55 -5.89
C ILE A 70 -14.33 -23.04 -5.83
N ILE A 71 -15.59 -22.62 -5.70
CA ILE A 71 -15.93 -21.19 -5.57
C ILE A 71 -15.24 -20.60 -4.34
N VAL A 72 -15.38 -21.24 -3.18
CA VAL A 72 -14.74 -20.76 -1.93
C VAL A 72 -13.22 -20.76 -2.05
N SER A 73 -12.62 -21.79 -2.64
CA SER A 73 -11.16 -21.87 -2.82
C SER A 73 -10.65 -20.80 -3.76
N ARG A 74 -11.36 -20.52 -4.85
CA ARG A 74 -11.03 -19.44 -5.78
C ARG A 74 -11.11 -18.08 -5.09
N SER A 75 -12.21 -17.78 -4.41
CA SER A 75 -12.35 -16.52 -3.67
C SER A 75 -11.30 -16.34 -2.58
N LYS A 76 -10.89 -17.42 -1.89
CA LYS A 76 -9.78 -17.39 -0.93
C LYS A 76 -8.45 -17.12 -1.62
N GLY A 77 -8.20 -17.74 -2.77
CA GLY A 77 -7.02 -17.52 -3.60
C GLY A 77 -6.90 -16.07 -4.07
N GLU A 78 -7.99 -15.51 -4.59
CA GLU A 78 -8.06 -14.11 -5.03
C GLU A 78 -7.77 -13.13 -3.87
N LYS A 79 -8.37 -13.35 -2.69
CA LYS A 79 -8.08 -12.55 -1.50
C LYS A 79 -6.63 -12.64 -1.06
N LYS A 80 -6.04 -13.84 -1.08
CA LYS A 80 -4.63 -14.05 -0.71
C LYS A 80 -3.70 -13.35 -1.70
N LEU A 81 -3.98 -13.46 -3.00
CA LEU A 81 -3.23 -12.78 -4.04
C LEU A 81 -3.29 -11.26 -3.87
N LEU A 82 -4.50 -10.71 -3.65
CA LEU A 82 -4.67 -9.27 -3.43
C LEU A 82 -3.91 -8.78 -2.19
N SER A 83 -3.94 -9.57 -1.10
CA SER A 83 -3.16 -9.27 0.11
C SER A 83 -1.65 -9.27 -0.17
N LEU A 84 -1.15 -10.21 -0.98
CA LEU A 84 0.26 -10.28 -1.35
C LEU A 84 0.66 -9.06 -2.19
N ILE A 85 -0.14 -8.73 -3.22
CA ILE A 85 0.07 -7.55 -4.06
C ILE A 85 0.14 -6.31 -3.18
N ASN A 86 -0.86 -6.07 -2.33
CA ASN A 86 -0.88 -4.91 -1.43
C ASN A 86 0.33 -4.82 -0.51
N ALA A 87 0.79 -5.95 0.04
CA ALA A 87 1.98 -5.99 0.88
C ALA A 87 3.25 -5.62 0.09
N THR A 88 3.43 -6.20 -1.11
CA THR A 88 4.57 -5.93 -1.98
C THR A 88 4.56 -4.47 -2.45
N VAL A 89 3.44 -3.97 -2.98
CA VAL A 89 3.27 -2.57 -3.41
C VAL A 89 3.65 -1.61 -2.29
N SER A 90 3.10 -1.85 -1.09
CA SER A 90 3.36 -1.00 0.08
C SER A 90 4.84 -1.01 0.44
N HIS A 91 5.51 -2.16 0.36
CA HIS A 91 6.93 -2.27 0.68
C HIS A 91 7.81 -1.56 -0.35
N GLU A 92 7.56 -1.80 -1.63
CA GLU A 92 8.32 -1.20 -2.73
C GLU A 92 8.11 0.30 -2.82
N MET A 93 6.91 0.82 -2.52
CA MET A 93 6.65 2.27 -2.50
C MET A 93 7.14 2.96 -1.23
N ARG A 94 7.13 2.28 -0.06
CA ARG A 94 7.58 2.89 1.21
C ARG A 94 9.05 3.28 1.16
N THR A 95 9.90 2.48 0.53
CA THR A 95 11.35 2.71 0.43
C THR A 95 11.71 4.05 -0.25
N PRO A 96 11.28 4.33 -1.50
CA PRO A 96 11.56 5.60 -2.16
C PRO A 96 10.90 6.79 -1.44
N ILE A 97 9.71 6.62 -0.86
CA ILE A 97 9.05 7.69 -0.08
C ILE A 97 9.88 8.08 1.14
N ASN A 98 10.39 7.10 1.90
CA ASN A 98 11.24 7.35 3.05
C ASN A 98 12.57 8.02 2.66
N SER A 99 13.16 7.59 1.53
CA SER A 99 14.34 8.24 0.95
C SER A 99 14.07 9.72 0.67
N ILE A 100 12.98 10.05 -0.03
CA ILE A 100 12.57 11.43 -0.32
C ILE A 100 12.35 12.22 0.97
N ASN A 101 11.66 11.65 1.96
CA ASN A 101 11.40 12.32 3.22
C ASN A 101 12.70 12.64 3.98
N SER A 102 13.65 11.71 4.03
CA SER A 102 14.96 11.94 4.61
C SER A 102 15.70 13.07 3.89
N GLN A 103 15.65 13.10 2.57
CA GLN A 103 16.27 14.17 1.78
C GLN A 103 15.59 15.52 2.01
N ASN A 104 14.28 15.57 2.20
CA ASN A 104 13.56 16.80 2.54
C ASN A 104 13.98 17.38 3.89
N VAL A 105 14.24 16.53 4.89
CA VAL A 105 14.78 16.97 6.19
C VAL A 105 16.17 17.57 6.01
N GLN A 106 17.04 16.90 5.25
CA GLN A 106 18.38 17.39 4.96
C GLN A 106 18.35 18.70 4.15
N LEU A 107 17.44 18.82 3.20
CA LEU A 107 17.24 20.04 2.41
C LEU A 107 16.90 21.24 3.30
N LYS A 108 15.99 21.07 4.27
CA LYS A 108 15.63 22.13 5.23
C LYS A 108 16.86 22.61 6.01
N TYR A 109 17.70 21.68 6.47
CA TYR A 109 18.94 22.02 7.16
C TYR A 109 19.92 22.78 6.25
N LEU A 110 20.09 22.33 5.00
CA LEU A 110 20.98 23.00 4.03
C LEU A 110 20.50 24.40 3.65
N ILE A 111 19.18 24.59 3.55
CA ILE A 111 18.56 25.90 3.32
C ILE A 111 18.86 26.84 4.50
N GLY A 112 18.66 26.39 5.75
CA GLY A 112 18.99 27.21 6.92
C GLY A 112 20.48 27.61 6.97
N ARG A 113 21.39 26.68 6.65
CA ARG A 113 22.83 26.99 6.52
C ARG A 113 23.13 27.98 5.42
N LEU A 114 22.40 27.93 4.32
CA LEU A 114 22.55 28.89 3.23
C LEU A 114 22.09 30.28 3.68
N GLU A 115 20.96 30.37 4.38
CA GLU A 115 20.44 31.62 4.93
C GLU A 115 21.43 32.26 5.91
N GLU A 116 22.06 31.49 6.80
CA GLU A 116 23.10 31.97 7.72
C GLU A 116 24.30 32.59 7.00
N VAL A 117 24.73 31.97 5.89
CA VAL A 117 25.86 32.45 5.09
C VAL A 117 25.49 33.71 4.30
N LEU A 118 24.22 33.89 3.95
CA LEU A 118 23.73 35.03 3.17
C LEU A 118 23.31 36.24 4.02
N VAL A 119 23.44 36.19 5.34
CA VAL A 119 23.15 37.35 6.21
C VAL A 119 24.08 38.53 5.83
N PRO A 120 23.56 39.76 5.64
CA PRO A 120 24.35 40.90 5.19
C PRO A 120 25.63 41.15 6.01
N GLY A 121 25.53 41.06 7.34
CA GLY A 121 26.68 41.23 8.24
C GLY A 121 27.70 40.09 8.22
N ALA A 122 27.36 38.92 7.68
CA ALA A 122 28.27 37.80 7.47
C ALA A 122 29.04 37.94 6.15
N ILE A 123 28.43 38.54 5.12
CA ILE A 123 29.04 38.76 3.81
C ILE A 123 30.15 39.82 3.90
N GLU A 124 29.87 40.95 4.57
CA GLU A 124 30.81 42.08 4.68
C GLU A 124 32.08 41.76 5.48
N LYS A 125 31.99 40.78 6.40
CA LYS A 125 33.09 40.37 7.29
C LYS A 125 33.82 39.11 6.83
N ALA A 126 33.32 38.43 5.80
CA ALA A 126 33.89 37.15 5.37
C ALA A 126 35.06 37.34 4.40
N ASP A 127 36.09 36.52 4.58
CA ASP A 127 37.09 36.30 3.54
C ASP A 127 36.42 35.75 2.27
N PRO A 128 36.53 36.42 1.11
CA PRO A 128 35.90 36.01 -0.15
C PRO A 128 36.25 34.58 -0.56
N ALA A 129 37.47 34.12 -0.30
CA ALA A 129 37.89 32.76 -0.65
C ALA A 129 37.15 31.72 0.20
N LEU A 130 37.13 31.93 1.52
CA LEU A 130 36.44 31.06 2.48
C LEU A 130 34.92 31.07 2.27
N PHE A 131 34.33 32.23 1.96
CA PHE A 131 32.92 32.36 1.65
C PHE A 131 32.52 31.53 0.43
N LYS A 132 33.29 31.66 -0.67
CA LYS A 132 33.08 30.91 -1.90
C LYS A 132 33.19 29.40 -1.68
N GLU A 133 34.15 28.97 -0.85
CA GLU A 133 34.31 27.55 -0.50
C GLU A 133 33.10 27.01 0.28
N LYS A 134 32.64 27.75 1.31
CA LYS A 134 31.44 27.39 2.09
C LYS A 134 30.20 27.27 1.20
N LEU A 135 29.99 28.24 0.31
CA LEU A 135 28.87 28.23 -0.63
C LEU A 135 28.96 27.04 -1.58
N LYS A 136 30.14 26.76 -2.14
CA LYS A 136 30.37 25.62 -3.03
C LYS A 136 30.06 24.29 -2.34
N ARG A 137 30.41 24.16 -1.06
CA ARG A 137 30.09 22.98 -0.26
C ARG A 137 28.58 22.80 -0.09
N ILE A 138 27.87 23.83 0.35
CA ILE A 138 26.40 23.78 0.51
C ILE A 138 25.72 23.43 -0.82
N MET A 139 26.14 24.07 -1.92
CA MET A 139 25.60 23.79 -3.25
C MET A 139 25.85 22.35 -3.71
N SER A 140 27.02 21.78 -3.39
CA SER A 140 27.32 20.38 -3.70
C SER A 140 26.43 19.40 -2.92
N GLU A 141 26.17 19.69 -1.64
CA GLU A 141 25.29 18.90 -0.77
C GLU A 141 23.83 18.98 -1.25
N LEU A 142 23.36 20.18 -1.63
CA LEU A 142 22.02 20.40 -2.22
C LEU A 142 21.83 19.62 -3.52
N LYS A 143 22.83 19.65 -4.41
CA LYS A 143 22.79 18.91 -5.67
C LYS A 143 22.69 17.40 -5.42
N HIS A 144 23.44 16.90 -4.45
CA HIS A 144 23.38 15.49 -4.07
C HIS A 144 21.98 15.10 -3.55
N CYS A 145 21.40 15.88 -2.64
CA CYS A 145 20.03 15.65 -2.16
C CYS A 145 19.02 15.58 -3.31
N TRP A 146 19.13 16.53 -4.25
CA TRP A 146 18.28 16.56 -5.43
C TRP A 146 18.42 15.31 -6.30
N GLU A 147 19.64 14.83 -6.53
CA GLU A 147 19.88 13.61 -7.31
C GLU A 147 19.23 12.37 -6.66
N VAL A 148 19.35 12.22 -5.34
CA VAL A 148 18.74 11.10 -4.60
C VAL A 148 17.20 11.17 -4.67
N MET A 149 16.62 12.36 -4.49
CA MET A 149 15.18 12.56 -4.63
C MET A 149 14.71 12.25 -6.06
N SER A 150 15.42 12.76 -7.07
CA SER A 150 15.08 12.54 -8.49
C SER A 150 15.07 11.05 -8.85
N ARG A 151 16.07 10.29 -8.40
CA ARG A 151 16.14 8.84 -8.59
C ARG A 151 14.98 8.11 -7.89
N SER A 152 14.68 8.51 -6.64
CA SER A 152 13.58 7.93 -5.86
C SER A 152 12.22 8.18 -6.52
N THR A 153 11.99 9.38 -7.04
CA THR A 153 10.77 9.73 -7.78
C THR A 153 10.65 8.96 -9.09
N LYS A 154 11.73 8.82 -9.86
CA LYS A 154 11.71 7.99 -11.09
C LYS A 154 11.36 6.54 -10.80
N PHE A 155 11.90 5.99 -9.72
CA PHE A 155 11.56 4.63 -9.28
C PHE A 155 10.07 4.53 -8.92
N LEU A 156 9.52 5.51 -8.20
CA LEU A 156 8.09 5.54 -7.87
C LEU A 156 7.20 5.60 -9.12
N ILE A 157 7.56 6.43 -10.11
CA ILE A 157 6.86 6.51 -11.40
C ILE A 157 6.89 5.17 -12.11
N PHE A 158 8.04 4.49 -12.13
CA PHE A 158 8.18 3.15 -12.71
C PHE A 158 7.24 2.14 -12.06
N VAL A 159 7.24 2.06 -10.73
CA VAL A 159 6.37 1.14 -9.96
C VAL A 159 4.89 1.42 -10.24
N VAL A 160 4.49 2.68 -10.31
CA VAL A 160 3.09 3.06 -10.59
C VAL A 160 2.70 2.68 -12.02
N ASN A 161 3.56 2.95 -13.01
CA ASN A 161 3.27 2.59 -14.39
C ASN A 161 3.13 1.07 -14.56
N ASP A 162 4.02 0.28 -13.94
CA ASP A 162 3.95 -1.19 -13.99
C ASP A 162 2.61 -1.71 -13.42
N MET A 163 2.11 -1.10 -12.35
CA MET A 163 0.79 -1.43 -11.78
C MET A 163 -0.37 -1.02 -12.68
N LEU A 164 -0.27 0.14 -13.34
CA LEU A 164 -1.29 0.60 -14.28
C LEU A 164 -1.35 -0.32 -15.51
N ASP A 165 -0.20 -0.71 -16.05
CA ASP A 165 -0.11 -1.62 -17.20
C ASP A 165 -0.74 -2.99 -16.87
N LEU A 166 -0.45 -3.54 -15.69
CA LEU A 166 -1.08 -4.78 -15.19
C LEU A 166 -2.60 -4.65 -15.04
N SER A 167 -3.09 -3.48 -14.62
CA SER A 167 -4.53 -3.24 -14.46
C SER A 167 -5.27 -3.18 -15.80
N GLN A 168 -4.60 -2.71 -16.86
CA GLN A 168 -5.16 -2.62 -18.21
C GLN A 168 -5.22 -3.96 -18.91
N LEU A 169 -4.31 -4.89 -18.61
CA LEU A 169 -4.33 -6.26 -19.18
C LEU A 169 -5.49 -7.13 -18.66
N ASN A 170 -6.14 -6.72 -17.56
CA ASN A 170 -7.25 -7.45 -16.94
C ASN A 170 -8.64 -6.87 -17.28
N GLN A 171 -8.73 -5.94 -18.24
CA GLN A 171 -9.98 -5.42 -18.81
C GLN A 171 -10.30 -6.09 -20.14
#